data_AF-A0A454TG80-F1
#
_entry.id   AF-A0A454TG80-F1
#
_cell.length_a   1.000
_cell.length_b   1.000
_cell.length_c   1.000
_cell.angle_alpha   90.00
_cell.angle_beta   90.00
_cell.angle_gamma   90.00
#
_symmetry.space_group_name_H-M   'P 1'
#
loop_
_entity.id
_entity.type
_entity.pdbx_description
1 polymer ?
#
loop_
_entity_poly.entity_id
_entity_poly.type
_entity_poly.pdbx_seq_one_letter_code
_entity_poly.pdbx_strand_id
1 'polypeptide(L)'
;QTLNNREHALIFSGGDMAIGGALDSNRVATGSAATVNNNSASIESLGSLALAANRINNTNEHFSTGVQSQGTQHIVEYQGDGAANRYKPGDPDVYIYNDESDHLHTPEGNYESWHKYEYDRSTSATVITGSDPGKITSAGAMRIDAGTLFNDKSQIIAGGTLSANVGSLQNTEVTGQQTVTDAGTATSYWRHQKKGRDDTGSSSTAYNPPDAISDIRLTP
;
A
#
# COMPACT_ATOMS: atom_id res chain seq x y z
N GLN A 1 6.10 -20.40 31.99
CA GLN A 1 5.26 -21.35 31.23
C GLN A 1 5.10 -20.75 29.84
N THR A 2 5.53 -21.46 28.81
CA THR A 2 5.49 -20.97 27.44
C THR A 2 4.65 -21.92 26.59
N LEU A 3 3.65 -21.38 25.90
CA LEU A 3 2.88 -22.09 24.88
C LEU A 3 3.41 -21.69 23.50
N ASN A 4 3.81 -22.67 22.69
CA ASN A 4 4.29 -22.45 21.33
C ASN A 4 3.37 -23.15 20.33
N ASN A 5 2.67 -22.37 19.50
CA ASN A 5 1.90 -22.80 18.35
C ASN A 5 2.56 -22.22 17.10
N ARG A 6 2.95 -23.06 16.15
CA ARG A 6 3.77 -22.65 14.99
C ARG A 6 3.47 -23.45 13.73
N GLU A 7 3.77 -22.90 12.56
CA GLU A 7 3.79 -23.61 11.27
C GLU A 7 2.47 -24.31 10.93
N HIS A 8 1.41 -23.51 10.73
CA HIS A 8 0.03 -23.94 10.46
C HIS A 8 -0.62 -24.82 11.53
N ALA A 9 0.00 -24.99 12.71
CA ALA A 9 -0.58 -25.76 13.80
C ALA A 9 -1.91 -25.14 14.29
N LEU A 10 -2.81 -26.00 14.77
CA LEU A 10 -4.14 -25.62 15.24
C LEU A 10 -4.31 -26.01 16.71
N ILE A 11 -4.58 -25.03 17.56
CA ILE A 11 -5.15 -25.22 18.89
C ILE A 11 -6.64 -24.90 18.79
N PHE A 12 -7.50 -25.88 19.04
CA PHE A 12 -8.92 -25.76 18.77
C PHE A 12 -9.79 -26.17 19.96
N SER A 13 -10.88 -25.44 20.19
CA SER A 13 -11.98 -25.81 21.08
C SER A 13 -13.31 -25.69 20.36
N GLY A 14 -14.12 -26.75 20.42
CA GLY A 14 -15.51 -26.73 19.93
C GLY A 14 -16.48 -25.95 20.82
N GLY A 15 -16.03 -25.47 21.98
CA GLY A 15 -16.78 -24.60 22.88
C GLY A 15 -15.91 -23.45 23.34
N ASP A 16 -16.01 -23.08 24.62
CA ASP A 16 -15.14 -22.07 25.21
C ASP A 16 -13.70 -22.57 25.32
N MET A 17 -12.74 -21.64 25.29
CA MET A 17 -11.32 -21.91 25.47
C MET A 17 -10.75 -20.97 26.53
N ALA A 18 -9.95 -21.52 27.45
CA ALA A 18 -9.20 -20.74 28.43
C ALA A 18 -7.71 -21.11 28.36
N ILE A 19 -6.84 -20.11 28.19
CA ILE A 19 -5.38 -20.24 28.21
C ILE A 19 -4.83 -19.38 29.34
N GLY A 20 -4.08 -20.00 30.25
CA GLY A 20 -3.55 -19.35 31.46
C GLY A 20 -2.31 -20.06 32.01
N GLY A 21 -1.76 -19.54 33.11
CA GLY A 21 -0.49 -19.99 33.70
C GLY A 21 -0.59 -21.08 34.76
N ALA A 22 -1.80 -21.33 35.27
CA ALA A 22 -2.11 -22.28 36.32
C ALA A 22 -3.50 -22.91 36.09
N LEU A 23 -3.85 -23.91 36.91
CA LEU A 23 -5.19 -24.48 36.98
C LEU A 23 -5.75 -24.27 38.39
N ASP A 24 -7.04 -23.97 38.50
CA ASP A 24 -7.74 -23.99 39.79
C ASP A 24 -8.13 -25.42 40.22
N SER A 25 -8.83 -25.54 41.35
CA SER A 25 -9.31 -26.83 41.88
C SER A 25 -10.28 -27.56 40.94
N ASN A 26 -10.91 -26.85 40.01
CA ASN A 26 -11.84 -27.38 39.01
C ASN A 26 -11.16 -27.69 37.69
N ARG A 27 -9.82 -27.52 37.60
CA ARG A 27 -9.00 -27.64 36.38
C ARG A 27 -9.34 -26.60 35.31
N VAL A 28 -9.85 -25.44 35.72
CA VAL A 28 -10.02 -24.28 34.84
C VAL A 28 -8.72 -23.49 34.80
N ALA A 29 -8.31 -23.06 33.62
CA ALA A 29 -7.11 -22.24 33.46
C ALA A 29 -7.27 -20.89 34.18
N THR A 30 -6.29 -20.55 35.02
CA THR A 30 -6.22 -19.31 35.79
C THR A 30 -4.80 -18.73 35.76
N GLY A 31 -4.66 -17.48 36.21
CA GLY A 31 -3.39 -16.76 36.18
C GLY A 31 -2.85 -16.54 34.76
N SER A 32 -1.72 -15.85 34.65
CA SER A 32 -1.10 -15.54 33.35
C SER A 32 0.00 -16.55 33.02
N ALA A 33 -0.04 -17.11 31.82
CA ALA A 33 1.12 -17.80 31.26
C ALA A 33 2.27 -16.79 31.06
N ALA A 34 3.52 -17.23 31.06
CA ALA A 34 4.65 -16.32 30.82
C ALA A 34 4.65 -15.84 29.36
N THR A 35 4.43 -16.75 28.40
CA THR A 35 4.40 -16.39 26.98
C THR A 35 3.49 -17.31 26.18
N VAL A 36 2.71 -16.73 25.27
CA VAL A 36 1.96 -17.44 24.24
C VAL A 36 2.49 -16.99 22.89
N ASN A 37 2.96 -17.94 22.10
CA ASN A 37 3.51 -17.75 20.78
C ASN A 37 2.56 -18.42 19.77
N ASN A 38 2.01 -17.64 18.85
CA ASN A 38 1.18 -18.08 17.74
C ASN A 38 1.79 -17.56 16.43
N ASN A 39 2.73 -18.34 15.91
CA ASN A 39 3.59 -17.96 14.78
C ASN A 39 3.09 -18.66 13.52
N SER A 40 2.42 -17.94 12.62
CA SER A 40 1.88 -18.52 11.38
C SER A 40 1.01 -19.75 11.67
N ALA A 41 0.19 -19.66 12.72
CA ALA A 41 -0.59 -20.77 13.26
C ALA A 41 -1.95 -20.28 13.77
N SER A 42 -2.83 -21.20 14.15
CA SER A 42 -4.22 -20.89 14.53
C SER A 42 -4.54 -21.30 15.97
N ILE A 43 -5.13 -20.37 16.74
CA ILE A 43 -5.81 -20.64 18.02
C ILE A 43 -7.28 -20.28 17.82
N GLU A 44 -8.18 -21.26 17.90
CA GLU A 44 -9.59 -21.09 17.53
C GLU A 44 -10.55 -21.66 18.58
N SER A 45 -11.53 -20.85 18.98
CA SER A 45 -12.62 -21.24 19.88
C SER A 45 -13.97 -21.04 19.18
N LEU A 46 -14.80 -22.07 19.09
CA LEU A 46 -16.18 -21.90 18.59
C LEU A 46 -17.12 -21.22 19.62
N GLY A 47 -16.73 -21.23 20.89
CA GLY A 47 -17.32 -20.41 21.95
C GLY A 47 -16.50 -19.14 22.23
N SER A 48 -16.45 -18.76 23.50
CA SER A 48 -15.67 -17.62 23.98
C SER A 48 -14.22 -18.00 24.27
N LEU A 49 -13.29 -17.09 24.01
CA LEU A 49 -11.86 -17.26 24.31
C LEU A 49 -11.44 -16.36 25.47
N ALA A 50 -10.86 -16.95 26.52
CA ALA A 50 -10.14 -16.24 27.57
C ALA A 50 -8.64 -16.55 27.47
N LEU A 51 -7.82 -15.55 27.18
CA LEU A 51 -6.38 -15.70 26.96
C LEU A 51 -5.61 -14.78 27.92
N ALA A 52 -4.92 -15.37 28.91
CA ALA A 52 -4.14 -14.65 29.90
C ALA A 52 -2.65 -15.02 29.83
N ALA A 53 -1.79 -14.06 29.48
CA ALA A 53 -0.34 -14.26 29.43
C ALA A 53 0.45 -12.95 29.58
N ASN A 54 1.63 -12.97 30.20
CA ASN A 54 2.48 -11.77 30.30
C ASN A 54 2.89 -11.24 28.91
N ARG A 55 3.18 -12.13 27.97
CA ARG A 55 3.48 -11.80 26.57
C ARG A 55 2.68 -12.68 25.62
N ILE A 56 2.01 -12.08 24.65
CA ILE A 56 1.34 -12.76 23.54
C ILE A 56 1.98 -12.28 22.24
N ASN A 57 2.49 -13.21 21.45
CA ASN A 57 3.03 -12.95 20.11
C ASN A 57 2.15 -13.65 19.08
N ASN A 58 1.50 -12.87 18.23
CA ASN A 58 0.77 -13.35 17.06
C ASN A 58 1.49 -12.81 15.82
N THR A 59 2.27 -13.67 15.15
CA THR A 59 3.22 -13.23 14.11
C THR A 59 3.03 -14.02 12.81
N ASN A 60 3.46 -13.41 11.71
CA ASN A 60 3.48 -13.99 10.37
C ASN A 60 4.94 -14.22 9.98
N GLU A 61 5.46 -15.43 10.22
CA GLU A 61 6.87 -15.79 9.99
C GLU A 61 7.20 -15.93 8.49
N HIS A 62 6.18 -16.03 7.64
CA HIS A 62 6.31 -16.21 6.19
C HIS A 62 5.95 -14.95 5.40
N PHE A 63 5.96 -13.79 6.06
CA PHE A 63 5.67 -12.53 5.40
C PHE A 63 6.86 -12.05 4.54
N SER A 64 6.60 -11.73 3.28
CA SER A 64 7.59 -11.14 2.38
C SER A 64 6.97 -10.14 1.41
N THR A 65 7.78 -9.18 0.97
CA THR A 65 7.41 -8.19 -0.03
C THR A 65 8.40 -8.18 -1.19
N GLY A 66 7.93 -7.84 -2.38
CA GLY A 66 8.74 -7.57 -3.56
C GLY A 66 8.32 -6.28 -4.24
N VAL A 67 9.13 -5.78 -5.16
CA VAL A 67 8.73 -4.70 -6.07
C VAL A 67 8.20 -5.31 -7.35
N GLN A 68 7.01 -4.90 -7.76
CA GLN A 68 6.37 -5.36 -8.99
C GLN A 68 6.12 -4.17 -9.92
N SER A 69 6.36 -4.38 -11.22
CA SER A 69 5.95 -3.43 -12.25
C SER A 69 4.44 -3.49 -12.41
N GLN A 70 3.81 -2.33 -12.30
CA GLN A 70 2.37 -2.13 -12.54
C GLN A 70 2.09 -1.80 -14.01
N GLY A 71 3.13 -1.74 -14.84
CA GLY A 71 3.06 -1.45 -16.26
C GLY A 71 3.68 -0.11 -16.65
N THR A 72 3.68 0.12 -17.96
CA THR A 72 4.21 1.31 -18.60
C THR A 72 3.14 1.89 -19.50
N GLN A 73 2.95 3.21 -19.43
CA GLN A 73 2.01 3.95 -20.26
C GLN A 73 2.76 4.98 -21.09
N HIS A 74 2.49 5.02 -22.39
CA HIS A 74 2.92 6.10 -23.25
C HIS A 74 2.01 7.31 -23.09
N ILE A 75 2.60 8.48 -22.82
CA ILE A 75 1.88 9.73 -22.54
C ILE A 75 2.37 10.82 -23.48
N VAL A 76 1.41 11.51 -24.11
CA VAL A 76 1.65 12.74 -24.86
C VAL A 76 0.86 13.87 -24.21
N GLU A 77 1.52 15.00 -23.96
CA GLU A 77 0.95 16.20 -23.36
C GLU A 77 1.40 17.46 -24.10
N TYR A 78 0.53 18.47 -24.13
CA TYR A 78 0.78 19.80 -24.68
C TYR A 78 0.67 20.86 -23.60
N GLN A 79 1.54 21.86 -23.64
CA GLN A 79 1.56 22.98 -22.71
C GLN A 79 1.87 24.28 -23.46
N GLY A 80 1.01 25.29 -23.34
CA GLY A 80 1.33 26.63 -23.82
C GLY A 80 2.51 27.23 -23.05
N ASP A 81 3.34 28.04 -23.70
CA ASP A 81 4.45 28.70 -22.99
C ASP A 81 3.91 29.63 -21.88
N GLY A 82 4.46 29.47 -20.67
CA GLY A 82 3.97 30.16 -19.46
C GLY A 82 2.65 29.63 -18.88
N ALA A 83 1.99 28.65 -19.49
CA ALA A 83 0.75 28.06 -18.97
C ALA A 83 1.03 27.10 -17.80
N ALA A 84 0.14 27.08 -16.80
CA ALA A 84 0.27 26.20 -15.64
C ALA A 84 -0.16 24.76 -15.93
N ASN A 85 -1.10 24.58 -16.86
CA ASN A 85 -1.75 23.30 -17.12
C ASN A 85 -1.16 22.61 -18.35
N ARG A 86 -1.19 21.27 -18.32
CA ARG A 86 -0.90 20.41 -19.47
C ARG A 86 -2.17 19.71 -19.92
N TYR A 87 -2.29 19.51 -21.22
CA TYR A 87 -3.45 18.90 -21.87
C TYR A 87 -3.04 17.70 -22.70
N LYS A 88 -3.95 16.74 -22.88
CA LYS A 88 -3.71 15.57 -23.73
C LYS A 88 -4.26 15.80 -25.14
N PRO A 89 -3.67 15.15 -26.17
CA PRO A 89 -4.27 15.11 -27.49
C PRO A 89 -5.69 14.55 -27.41
N GLY A 90 -6.67 15.27 -27.98
CA GLY A 90 -8.07 14.87 -27.99
C GLY A 90 -8.90 15.34 -26.79
N ASP A 91 -8.29 16.03 -25.81
CA ASP A 91 -9.06 16.77 -24.82
C ASP A 91 -9.93 17.85 -25.51
N PRO A 92 -11.11 18.21 -24.94
CA PRO A 92 -11.97 19.24 -25.50
C PRO A 92 -11.23 20.57 -25.69
N ASP A 93 -11.41 21.19 -26.85
CA ASP A 93 -10.76 22.44 -27.24
C ASP A 93 -9.21 22.41 -27.20
N VAL A 94 -8.62 21.24 -27.45
CA VAL A 94 -7.16 21.07 -27.56
C VAL A 94 -6.78 20.52 -28.93
N TYR A 95 -6.13 21.36 -29.75
CA TYR A 95 -5.64 20.95 -31.07
C TYR A 95 -4.48 21.84 -31.54
N ILE A 96 -3.69 21.31 -32.46
CA ILE A 96 -2.64 22.04 -33.15
C ILE A 96 -3.19 22.50 -34.49
N TYR A 97 -3.01 23.78 -34.82
CA TYR A 97 -3.37 24.32 -36.13
C TYR A 97 -2.20 25.11 -36.73
N ASN A 98 -2.18 25.21 -38.05
CA ASN A 98 -1.15 25.98 -38.75
C ASN A 98 -1.71 27.33 -39.19
N ASP A 99 -1.06 28.40 -38.73
CA ASP A 99 -1.28 29.77 -39.20
C ASP A 99 0.10 30.43 -39.33
N GLU A 100 0.70 30.23 -40.51
CA GLU A 100 2.11 30.50 -40.85
C GLU A 100 3.13 29.59 -40.12
N SER A 101 2.93 29.36 -38.83
CA SER A 101 3.63 28.37 -37.99
C SER A 101 2.62 27.47 -37.26
N ASP A 102 3.07 26.48 -36.50
CA ASP A 102 2.20 25.63 -35.69
C ASP A 102 1.87 26.28 -34.36
N HIS A 103 0.58 26.46 -34.09
CA HIS A 103 0.02 27.01 -32.86
C HIS A 103 -0.67 25.92 -32.08
N LEU A 104 -0.60 26.01 -30.76
CA LEU A 104 -1.40 25.20 -29.85
C LEU A 104 -2.64 25.99 -29.43
N HIS A 105 -3.82 25.44 -29.71
CA HIS A 105 -5.07 25.86 -29.08
C HIS A 105 -5.35 25.01 -27.84
N THR A 106 -5.76 25.66 -26.75
CA THR A 106 -6.23 25.03 -25.51
C THR A 106 -7.45 25.80 -24.98
N PRO A 107 -8.18 25.28 -23.97
CA PRO A 107 -9.22 26.03 -23.28
C PRO A 107 -8.76 27.37 -22.68
N GLU A 108 -7.46 27.54 -22.44
CA GLU A 108 -6.86 28.76 -21.87
C GLU A 108 -6.50 29.80 -22.94
N GLY A 109 -6.47 29.41 -24.22
CA GLY A 109 -6.15 30.30 -25.33
C GLY A 109 -5.24 29.67 -26.39
N ASN A 110 -4.72 30.54 -27.26
CA ASN A 110 -3.82 30.18 -28.36
C ASN A 110 -2.38 30.52 -28.01
N TYR A 111 -1.45 29.65 -28.40
CA TYR A 111 -0.03 29.78 -28.12
C TYR A 111 0.81 29.61 -29.39
N GLU A 112 1.53 30.67 -29.76
CA GLU A 112 2.56 30.65 -30.80
C GLU A 112 3.84 29.95 -30.36
N SER A 113 4.07 29.89 -29.04
CA SER A 113 5.16 29.15 -28.42
C SER A 113 4.60 28.16 -27.42
N TRP A 114 4.98 26.89 -27.52
CA TRP A 114 4.39 25.82 -26.73
C TRP A 114 5.32 24.61 -26.67
N HIS A 115 5.02 23.68 -25.77
CA HIS A 115 5.83 22.50 -25.51
C HIS A 115 4.99 21.23 -25.69
N LYS A 116 5.56 20.24 -26.39
CA LYS A 116 5.06 18.86 -26.44
C LYS A 116 5.92 17.99 -25.55
N TYR A 117 5.30 17.28 -24.63
CA TYR A 117 5.94 16.23 -23.84
C TYR A 117 5.49 14.89 -24.38
N GLU A 118 6.43 13.99 -24.64
CA GLU A 118 6.18 12.63 -25.12
C GLU A 118 7.10 11.69 -24.35
N TYR A 119 6.53 10.90 -23.45
CA TYR A 119 7.28 10.11 -22.48
C TYR A 119 6.55 8.82 -22.10
N ASP A 120 7.34 7.85 -21.66
CA ASP A 120 6.83 6.62 -21.07
C ASP A 120 6.84 6.77 -19.54
N ARG A 121 5.67 6.61 -18.94
CA ARG A 121 5.48 6.55 -17.49
C ARG A 121 5.47 5.10 -17.05
N SER A 122 6.48 4.71 -16.28
CA SER A 122 6.56 3.38 -15.66
C SER A 122 6.18 3.47 -14.19
N THR A 123 5.29 2.60 -13.74
CA THR A 123 4.88 2.52 -12.34
C THR A 123 5.36 1.21 -11.74
N SER A 124 5.99 1.28 -10.58
CA SER A 124 6.32 0.11 -9.77
C SER A 124 5.77 0.28 -8.36
N ALA A 125 5.39 -0.82 -7.72
CA ALA A 125 4.87 -0.79 -6.36
C ALA A 125 5.39 -1.97 -5.55
N THR A 126 5.54 -1.76 -4.24
CA THR A 126 5.72 -2.86 -3.29
C THR A 126 4.45 -3.71 -3.24
N VAL A 127 4.60 -5.02 -3.36
CA VAL A 127 3.52 -6.00 -3.28
C VAL A 127 3.86 -7.07 -2.25
N ILE A 128 2.84 -7.70 -1.68
CA ILE A 128 3.00 -8.87 -0.80
C ILE A 128 3.28 -10.08 -1.67
N THR A 129 4.43 -10.73 -1.46
CA THR A 129 4.86 -11.93 -2.21
C THR A 129 4.67 -13.22 -1.43
N GLY A 130 4.50 -13.13 -0.11
CA GLY A 130 4.23 -14.25 0.76
C GLY A 130 3.58 -13.79 2.06
N SER A 131 2.66 -14.59 2.58
CA SER A 131 1.96 -14.31 3.83
C SER A 131 1.35 -15.60 4.37
N ASP A 132 1.61 -15.90 5.64
CA ASP A 132 0.93 -16.93 6.41
C ASP A 132 0.65 -16.37 7.83
N PRO A 133 -0.44 -15.63 8.01
CA PRO A 133 -0.69 -14.90 9.24
C PRO A 133 -1.01 -15.82 10.41
N GLY A 134 -0.50 -15.49 11.60
CA GLY A 134 -1.03 -16.04 12.84
C GLY A 134 -2.48 -15.60 13.05
N LYS A 135 -3.35 -16.53 13.47
CA LYS A 135 -4.76 -16.25 13.74
C LYS A 135 -5.14 -16.64 15.16
N ILE A 136 -5.72 -15.70 15.90
CA ILE A 136 -6.36 -15.97 17.19
C ILE A 136 -7.84 -15.61 17.04
N THR A 137 -8.72 -16.59 17.12
CA THR A 137 -10.14 -16.43 16.79
C THR A 137 -11.07 -16.98 17.87
N SER A 138 -12.19 -16.30 18.07
CA SER A 138 -13.34 -16.81 18.81
C SER A 138 -14.63 -16.52 18.07
N ALA A 139 -15.57 -17.48 18.00
CA ALA A 139 -16.92 -17.19 17.49
C ALA A 139 -17.78 -16.46 18.54
N GLY A 140 -17.49 -16.65 19.83
CA GLY A 140 -18.06 -15.89 20.95
C GLY A 140 -17.24 -14.66 21.34
N ALA A 141 -17.40 -14.21 22.58
CA ALA A 141 -16.61 -13.10 23.12
C ALA A 141 -15.14 -13.50 23.32
N MET A 142 -14.24 -12.54 23.21
CA MET A 142 -12.82 -12.73 23.45
C MET A 142 -12.36 -11.81 24.58
N ARG A 143 -11.68 -12.37 25.57
CA ARG A 143 -10.99 -11.64 26.63
C ARG A 143 -9.50 -11.91 26.55
N ILE A 144 -8.70 -10.86 26.44
CA ILE A 144 -7.24 -10.93 26.48
C ILE A 144 -6.74 -10.14 27.68
N ASP A 145 -6.00 -10.79 28.58
CA ASP A 145 -5.29 -10.14 29.68
C ASP A 145 -3.78 -10.34 29.48
N ALA A 146 -3.05 -9.27 29.14
CA ALA A 146 -1.61 -9.38 28.90
C ALA A 146 -0.76 -8.19 29.32
N GLY A 147 0.50 -8.44 29.66
CA GLY A 147 1.48 -7.36 29.82
C GLY A 147 1.81 -6.74 28.46
N THR A 148 2.05 -7.57 27.45
CA THR A 148 2.31 -7.15 26.07
C THR A 148 1.57 -8.04 25.09
N LEU A 149 0.87 -7.42 24.13
CA LEU A 149 0.27 -8.06 22.98
C LEU A 149 0.95 -7.53 21.71
N PHE A 150 1.68 -8.40 21.02
CA PHE A 150 2.29 -8.12 19.72
C PHE A 150 1.51 -8.86 18.63
N ASN A 151 0.89 -8.10 17.74
CA ASN A 151 0.23 -8.60 16.54
C ASN A 151 0.98 -8.08 15.31
N ASP A 152 1.77 -8.94 14.68
CA ASP A 152 2.58 -8.60 13.51
C ASP A 152 2.01 -9.26 12.26
N LYS A 153 1.41 -8.44 11.39
CA LYS A 153 0.87 -8.87 10.08
C LYS A 153 -0.02 -10.11 10.18
N SER A 154 -0.76 -10.16 11.29
CA SER A 154 -1.53 -11.30 11.79
C SER A 154 -2.90 -10.82 12.24
N GLN A 155 -3.78 -11.75 12.63
CA GLN A 155 -5.19 -11.46 12.91
C GLN A 155 -5.62 -11.92 14.30
N ILE A 156 -6.37 -11.06 14.99
CA ILE A 156 -7.08 -11.40 16.24
C ILE A 156 -8.54 -10.99 16.05
N ILE A 157 -9.45 -11.96 16.04
CA ILE A 157 -10.85 -11.76 15.62
C ILE A 157 -11.80 -12.37 16.66
N ALA A 158 -12.73 -11.57 17.17
CA ALA A 158 -13.82 -12.05 18.02
C ALA A 158 -15.16 -11.90 17.28
N GLY A 159 -15.98 -12.94 17.28
CA GLY A 159 -17.35 -12.90 16.76
C GLY A 159 -18.32 -12.18 17.71
N GLY A 160 -17.95 -12.07 18.99
CA GLY A 160 -18.60 -11.22 19.99
C GLY A 160 -17.72 -10.05 20.44
N THR A 161 -17.91 -9.58 21.67
CA THR A 161 -17.11 -8.50 22.25
C THR A 161 -15.65 -8.92 22.42
N LEU A 162 -14.71 -8.13 21.89
CA LEU A 162 -13.28 -8.22 22.22
C LEU A 162 -12.95 -7.26 23.38
N SER A 163 -12.54 -7.80 24.52
CA SER A 163 -12.07 -7.06 25.68
C SER A 163 -10.58 -7.34 25.90
N ALA A 164 -9.73 -6.33 25.74
CA ALA A 164 -8.29 -6.46 25.90
C ALA A 164 -7.81 -5.58 27.06
N ASN A 165 -7.39 -6.21 28.17
CA ASN A 165 -6.65 -5.56 29.24
C ASN A 165 -5.15 -5.80 28.98
N VAL A 166 -4.54 -4.88 28.23
CA VAL A 166 -3.16 -5.00 27.76
C VAL A 166 -2.32 -3.82 28.23
N GLY A 167 -1.16 -4.11 28.84
CA GLY A 167 -0.23 -3.06 29.26
C GLY A 167 0.41 -2.32 28.08
N SER A 168 0.79 -3.06 27.04
CA SER A 168 1.29 -2.54 25.76
C SER A 168 0.71 -3.33 24.60
N LEU A 169 0.09 -2.64 23.65
CA LEU A 169 -0.39 -3.19 22.38
C LEU A 169 0.50 -2.69 21.25
N GLN A 170 1.09 -3.62 20.50
CA GLN A 170 1.83 -3.34 19.28
C GLN A 170 1.15 -4.08 18.13
N ASN A 171 0.45 -3.33 17.27
CA ASN A 171 -0.13 -3.84 16.05
C ASN A 171 0.68 -3.32 14.86
N THR A 172 1.41 -4.20 14.17
CA THR A 172 2.31 -3.83 13.08
C THR A 172 1.68 -4.18 11.74
N GLU A 173 1.32 -3.13 10.99
CA GLU A 173 0.94 -3.21 9.58
C GLU A 173 2.16 -3.05 8.68
N VAL A 174 2.00 -3.30 7.38
CA VAL A 174 3.07 -3.12 6.39
C VAL A 174 2.76 -1.96 5.47
N THR A 175 3.71 -1.03 5.39
CA THR A 175 3.76 -0.02 4.36
C THR A 175 4.61 -0.50 3.19
N GLY A 176 4.20 -0.12 1.99
CA GLY A 176 4.96 -0.25 0.78
C GLY A 176 5.21 1.12 0.15
N GLN A 177 5.91 1.14 -0.96
CA GLN A 177 6.09 2.36 -1.76
C GLN A 177 5.61 2.11 -3.19
N GLN A 178 5.05 3.15 -3.79
CA GLN A 178 4.83 3.24 -5.22
C GLN A 178 5.80 4.26 -5.79
N THR A 179 6.50 3.89 -6.86
CA THR A 179 7.42 4.76 -7.59
C THR A 179 6.92 4.93 -9.02
N VAL A 180 6.79 6.18 -9.45
CA VAL A 180 6.46 6.56 -10.82
C VAL A 180 7.66 7.26 -11.43
N THR A 181 8.15 6.69 -12.52
CA THR A 181 9.28 7.21 -13.30
C THR A 181 8.78 7.62 -14.68
N ASP A 182 9.12 8.85 -15.09
CA ASP A 182 8.82 9.36 -16.42
C ASP A 182 10.14 9.52 -17.20
N ALA A 183 10.19 8.98 -18.41
CA ALA A 183 11.34 9.13 -19.30
C ALA A 183 10.89 9.37 -20.73
N GLY A 184 11.38 10.44 -21.35
CA GLY A 184 11.02 10.79 -22.72
C GLY A 184 11.65 12.08 -23.20
N THR A 185 10.89 12.84 -23.98
CA THR A 185 11.36 14.06 -24.65
C THR A 185 10.37 15.20 -24.43
N ALA A 186 10.91 16.39 -24.16
CA ALA A 186 10.18 17.65 -24.24
C ALA A 186 10.64 18.40 -25.49
N THR A 187 9.70 18.76 -26.37
CA THR A 187 9.96 19.51 -27.61
C THR A 187 9.28 20.86 -27.53
N SER A 188 10.05 21.93 -27.58
CA SER A 188 9.54 23.30 -27.70
C SER A 188 9.29 23.63 -29.16
N TYR A 189 8.20 24.32 -29.44
CA TYR A 189 7.82 24.86 -30.74
C TYR A 189 7.65 26.37 -30.63
N TRP A 190 8.03 27.10 -31.67
CA TRP A 190 7.85 28.56 -31.77
C TRP A 190 7.76 29.00 -33.22
N ARG A 191 7.22 30.20 -33.44
CA ARG A 191 7.27 30.86 -34.74
C ARG A 191 8.69 31.32 -35.07
N HIS A 192 9.25 30.81 -36.15
CA HIS A 192 10.55 31.25 -36.67
C HIS A 192 10.33 32.28 -37.78
N GLN A 193 10.51 33.56 -37.42
CA GLN A 193 10.30 34.67 -38.33
C GLN A 193 11.38 34.76 -39.40
N LYS A 194 10.96 34.90 -40.66
CA LYS A 194 11.85 34.99 -41.82
C LYS A 194 11.37 36.08 -42.78
N LYS A 195 12.25 36.49 -43.70
CA LYS A 195 11.83 37.34 -44.82
C LYS A 195 10.99 36.50 -45.79
N GLY A 196 9.68 36.64 -45.74
CA GLY A 196 8.73 35.86 -46.55
C GLY A 196 7.68 35.19 -45.67
N ARG A 197 7.26 33.97 -46.02
CA ARG A 197 6.40 33.14 -45.17
C ARG A 197 7.24 32.56 -44.03
N ASP A 198 6.73 32.68 -42.82
CA ASP A 198 7.37 32.10 -41.62
C ASP A 198 7.24 30.58 -41.60
N ASP A 199 8.00 29.94 -40.71
CA ASP A 199 7.89 28.51 -40.43
C ASP A 199 7.94 28.19 -38.93
N THR A 200 7.68 26.93 -38.58
CA THR A 200 7.77 26.45 -37.20
C THR A 200 9.22 26.09 -36.88
N GLY A 201 9.80 26.75 -35.88
CA GLY A 201 11.03 26.31 -35.23
C GLY A 201 10.72 25.27 -34.14
N SER A 202 11.64 24.33 -33.93
CA SER A 202 11.54 23.38 -32.82
C SER A 202 12.91 22.98 -32.25
N SER A 203 12.92 22.63 -30.97
CA SER A 203 14.10 22.08 -30.27
C SER A 203 13.64 21.10 -29.20
N SER A 204 14.39 20.01 -29.03
CA SER A 204 14.04 18.93 -28.13
C SER A 204 15.13 18.71 -27.08
N THR A 205 14.70 18.40 -25.86
CA THR A 205 15.56 17.99 -24.74
C THR A 205 14.99 16.74 -24.09
N ALA A 206 15.83 15.98 -23.38
CA ALA A 206 15.37 14.87 -22.57
C ALA A 206 14.41 15.35 -21.47
N TYR A 207 13.33 14.62 -21.27
CA TYR A 207 12.36 14.83 -20.20
C TYR A 207 12.45 13.66 -19.22
N ASN A 208 13.19 13.86 -18.13
CA ASN A 208 13.39 12.91 -17.04
C ASN A 208 13.23 13.65 -15.70
N PRO A 209 11.99 13.99 -15.30
CA PRO A 209 11.76 14.60 -14.00
C PRO A 209 12.14 13.62 -12.86
N PRO A 210 12.34 14.11 -11.62
CA PRO A 210 12.55 13.24 -10.48
C PRO A 210 11.39 12.26 -10.29
N ASP A 211 11.72 11.04 -9.85
CA ASP A 211 10.72 10.02 -9.56
C ASP A 211 9.71 10.52 -8.52
N ALA A 212 8.43 10.25 -8.76
CA ALA A 212 7.39 10.50 -7.79
C ALA A 212 7.21 9.25 -6.92
N ILE A 213 7.53 9.39 -5.63
CA ILE A 213 7.44 8.31 -4.63
C ILE A 213 6.29 8.61 -3.67
N SER A 214 5.41 7.64 -3.47
CA SER A 214 4.33 7.71 -2.48
C SER A 214 4.29 6.45 -1.61
N ASP A 215 3.98 6.64 -0.33
CA ASP A 215 3.73 5.51 0.57
C ASP A 215 2.34 4.91 0.29
N ILE A 216 2.28 3.58 0.26
CA ILE A 216 1.05 2.81 0.10
C ILE A 216 0.86 1.87 1.29
N ARG A 217 -0.39 1.61 1.68
CA ARG A 217 -0.69 0.54 2.64
C ARG A 217 -0.83 -0.77 1.91
N LEU A 218 -0.16 -1.81 2.41
CA LEU A 218 -0.32 -3.16 1.88
C LEU A 218 -1.43 -3.86 2.65
N THR A 219 -2.51 -4.20 1.97
CA THR A 219 -3.54 -5.09 2.50
C THR A 219 -3.28 -6.50 2.01
N PRO A 220 -3.15 -7.50 2.92
CA PRO A 220 -3.16 -8.91 2.56
C PRO A 220 -4.46 -9.33 1.87
#